data_AF-A0A385IUQ0-F1
#
_entry.id   AF-A0A385IUQ0-F1
#
_cell.length_a   1.000
_cell.length_b   1.000
_cell.length_c   1.000
_cell.angle_alpha   90.00
_cell.angle_beta   90.00
_cell.angle_gamma   90.00
#
_symmetry.space_group_name_H-M   'P 1'
#
loop_
_entity.id
_entity.type
_entity.pdbx_description
1 polymer ?
#
loop_
_entity_poly.entity_id
_entity_poly.type
_entity_poly.pdbx_seq_one_letter_code
_entity_poly.pdbx_strand_id
1 'polypeptide(L)'
;MNMLTFVFVSALTFVYLAGVAPQTLYSPKYEQIDYEKILSNKRILESYVKCVTEKGPCTPEATDIKKILPEVLATSCAKCSPGLKTIVQKTITTMQDKYPDQWQLVVNKYDPKREHAKKLEAFLKA
;
A
#
# COMPACT_ATOMS: atom_id res chain seq x y z
N MET A 1 53.20 -14.27 17.69
CA MET A 1 51.86 -13.93 18.22
C MET A 1 51.91 -12.45 18.60
N ASN A 2 51.67 -11.55 17.63
CA ASN A 2 51.95 -10.12 17.81
C ASN A 2 50.74 -9.40 18.38
N MET A 3 50.97 -8.62 19.43
CA MET A 3 50.03 -7.71 20.09
C MET A 3 49.33 -6.72 19.13
N LEU A 4 49.86 -6.53 17.91
CA LEU A 4 49.25 -5.70 16.86
C LEU A 4 48.02 -6.32 16.17
N THR A 5 47.88 -7.65 16.09
CA THR A 5 46.70 -8.23 15.40
C THR A 5 45.40 -8.05 16.18
N PHE A 6 45.47 -7.89 17.51
CA PHE A 6 44.28 -7.66 18.33
C PHE A 6 43.70 -6.24 18.18
N VAL A 7 44.54 -5.24 17.90
CA VAL A 7 44.09 -3.85 17.76
C VAL A 7 43.32 -3.64 16.44
N PHE A 8 43.64 -4.39 15.40
CA PHE A 8 42.94 -4.29 14.11
C PHE A 8 41.61 -5.06 14.06
N VAL A 9 41.42 -6.09 14.91
CA VAL A 9 40.16 -6.87 14.94
C VAL A 9 39.07 -6.17 15.77
N SER A 10 39.44 -5.28 16.71
CA SER A 10 38.47 -4.52 17.52
C SER A 10 37.89 -3.27 16.83
N ALA A 11 38.47 -2.82 15.71
CA ALA A 11 38.02 -1.61 15.00
C ALA A 11 37.01 -1.87 13.88
N LEU A 12 36.71 -3.13 13.57
CA LEU A 12 35.80 -3.54 12.48
C LEU A 12 34.41 -3.99 12.93
N THR A 13 34.11 -3.97 14.22
CA THR A 13 32.72 -4.08 14.69
C THR A 13 32.08 -2.70 14.71
N PHE A 14 31.96 -2.08 13.53
CA PHE A 14 30.89 -1.12 13.29
C PHE A 14 29.59 -1.95 13.37
N VAL A 15 29.08 -2.14 14.58
CA VAL A 15 27.72 -2.61 14.78
C VAL A 15 26.83 -1.52 14.19
N TYR A 16 26.47 -1.71 12.92
CA TYR A 16 25.42 -0.98 12.23
C TYR A 16 24.11 -1.32 12.94
N LEU A 17 23.86 -0.68 14.08
CA LEU A 17 22.50 -0.45 14.56
C LEU A 17 21.90 0.55 13.58
N ALA A 18 21.52 0.07 12.40
CA ALA A 18 20.59 0.78 11.54
C ALA A 18 19.33 0.94 12.37
N GLY A 19 19.16 2.13 12.94
CA GLY A 19 17.95 2.49 13.67
C GLY A 19 16.77 2.16 12.77
N VAL A 20 15.96 1.19 13.18
CA VAL A 20 14.68 0.94 12.55
C VAL A 20 13.87 2.19 12.87
N ALA A 21 13.89 3.17 11.96
CA ALA A 21 13.05 4.34 12.08
C ALA A 21 11.62 3.81 12.27
N PRO A 22 10.88 4.23 13.31
CA PRO A 22 9.51 3.80 13.49
C PRO A 22 8.74 4.16 12.23
N GLN A 23 8.37 3.14 11.47
CA GLN A 23 7.57 3.29 10.26
C GLN A 23 6.26 3.95 10.67
N THR A 24 6.05 5.18 10.22
CA THR A 24 4.86 5.96 10.53
C THR A 24 3.67 5.30 9.84
N LEU A 25 2.87 4.58 10.63
CA LEU A 25 1.68 3.92 10.13
C LEU A 25 0.63 4.94 9.73
N TYR A 26 -0.23 4.56 8.79
CA TYR A 26 -1.42 5.33 8.48
C TYR A 26 -2.35 5.46 9.70
N SER A 27 -3.07 6.57 9.74
CA SER A 27 -4.05 6.84 10.79
C SER A 27 -5.11 5.72 10.85
N PRO A 28 -5.53 5.27 12.03
CA PRO A 28 -6.57 4.24 12.18
C PRO A 28 -7.89 4.56 11.48
N LYS A 29 -8.15 5.84 11.15
CA LYS A 29 -9.35 6.27 10.41
C LYS A 29 -9.56 5.52 9.08
N TYR A 30 -8.48 5.07 8.42
CA TYR A 30 -8.59 4.35 7.15
C TYR A 30 -9.16 2.94 7.34
N GLU A 31 -9.05 2.36 8.53
CA GLU A 31 -9.67 1.07 8.86
C GLU A 31 -11.16 1.20 9.18
N GLN A 32 -11.62 2.41 9.51
CA GLN A 32 -13.03 2.69 9.87
C GLN A 32 -13.94 2.91 8.66
N ILE A 33 -13.38 2.99 7.44
CA ILE A 33 -14.16 3.12 6.21
C ILE A 33 -14.91 1.81 5.94
N ASP A 34 -16.18 1.89 5.55
CA ASP A 34 -17.00 0.73 5.21
C ASP A 34 -16.71 0.23 3.79
N TYR A 35 -15.61 -0.53 3.64
CA TYR A 35 -15.19 -1.11 2.37
C TYR A 35 -16.20 -2.15 1.83
N GLU A 36 -16.95 -2.81 2.71
CA GLU A 36 -17.96 -3.79 2.31
C GLU A 36 -19.13 -3.13 1.59
N LYS A 37 -19.62 -2.00 2.12
CA LYS A 37 -20.63 -1.18 1.44
C LYS A 37 -20.15 -0.67 0.08
N ILE A 38 -18.88 -0.28 -0.02
CA ILE A 38 -18.29 0.19 -1.29
C ILE A 38 -18.24 -0.96 -2.30
N LEU A 39 -17.72 -2.13 -1.90
CA LEU A 39 -17.49 -3.27 -2.79
C LEU A 39 -18.77 -4.05 -3.15
N SER A 40 -19.79 -4.01 -2.31
CA SER A 40 -21.09 -4.67 -2.56
C SER A 40 -22.01 -3.88 -3.48
N ASN A 41 -21.73 -2.59 -3.72
CA ASN A 41 -22.56 -1.73 -4.57
C ASN A 41 -21.75 -1.13 -5.72
N LYS A 42 -21.95 -1.69 -6.93
CA LYS A 42 -21.26 -1.26 -8.16
C LYS A 42 -21.35 0.25 -8.40
N ARG A 43 -22.50 0.88 -8.15
CA ARG A 43 -22.69 2.33 -8.37
C ARG A 43 -21.84 3.15 -7.41
N ILE A 44 -21.71 2.71 -6.15
CA ILE A 44 -20.85 3.36 -5.16
C ILE A 44 -19.40 3.17 -5.56
N LEU A 45 -18.97 1.93 -5.85
CA LEU A 45 -17.61 1.63 -6.30
C LEU A 45 -17.19 2.49 -7.50
N GLU A 46 -18.04 2.60 -8.52
CA GLU A 46 -17.76 3.41 -9.71
C GLU A 46 -17.60 4.89 -9.38
N SER A 47 -18.35 5.42 -8.40
CA SER A 47 -18.17 6.79 -7.91
C SER A 47 -16.79 6.97 -7.25
N TYR A 48 -16.37 6.01 -6.43
CA TYR A 48 -15.04 5.99 -5.81
C TYR A 48 -13.93 5.89 -6.86
N VAL A 49 -14.07 5.02 -7.86
CA VAL A 49 -13.10 4.88 -8.95
C VAL A 49 -13.01 6.15 -9.78
N LYS A 50 -14.14 6.81 -10.09
CA LYS A 50 -14.14 8.13 -10.75
C LYS A 50 -13.38 9.17 -9.93
N CYS A 51 -13.60 9.22 -8.62
CA CYS A 51 -12.87 10.14 -7.74
C CYS A 51 -11.35 9.90 -7.79
N VAL A 52 -10.90 8.67 -7.51
CA VAL A 52 -9.45 8.37 -7.44
C VAL A 52 -8.78 8.50 -8.81
N THR A 53 -9.50 8.24 -9.89
CA THR A 53 -8.99 8.43 -11.27
C THR A 53 -9.18 9.85 -11.82
N GLU A 54 -9.68 10.79 -11.02
CA GLU A 54 -9.88 12.21 -11.40
C GLU A 54 -10.89 12.44 -12.53
N LYS A 55 -11.89 11.56 -12.61
CA LYS A 55 -12.97 11.59 -13.61
C LYS A 55 -14.33 11.96 -13.02
N GLY A 56 -14.38 12.42 -11.78
CA GLY A 56 -15.62 12.79 -11.11
C GLY A 56 -15.41 13.38 -9.71
N PRO A 57 -16.50 13.79 -9.05
CA PRO A 57 -16.45 14.36 -7.71
C PRO A 57 -16.00 13.33 -6.67
N CYS A 58 -15.47 13.81 -5.55
CA CYS A 58 -15.05 12.99 -4.42
C CYS A 58 -15.91 13.27 -3.20
N THR A 59 -16.28 12.21 -2.47
CA THR A 59 -16.71 12.32 -1.07
C THR A 59 -15.49 12.57 -0.18
N PRO A 60 -15.67 13.02 1.07
CA PRO A 60 -14.56 13.13 2.03
C PRO A 60 -13.80 11.79 2.20
N GLU A 61 -14.52 10.68 2.29
CA GLU A 61 -13.95 9.33 2.40
C GLU A 61 -13.13 8.95 1.15
N ALA A 62 -13.69 9.14 -0.05
CA ALA A 62 -12.98 8.86 -1.29
C ALA A 62 -11.75 9.75 -1.48
N THR A 63 -11.82 10.99 -1.00
CA THR A 63 -10.69 11.94 -0.98
C THR A 63 -9.56 11.43 -0.10
N ASP A 64 -9.89 10.88 1.06
CA ASP A 64 -8.91 10.32 1.98
C ASP A 64 -8.23 9.08 1.38
N ILE A 65 -8.99 8.17 0.76
CA ILE A 65 -8.41 7.02 0.02
C ILE A 65 -7.48 7.53 -1.09
N LYS A 66 -7.94 8.49 -1.90
CA LYS A 66 -7.16 9.06 -3.02
C LYS A 66 -5.79 9.57 -2.58
N LYS A 67 -5.68 10.16 -1.39
CA LYS A 67 -4.41 10.70 -0.86
C LYS A 67 -3.35 9.63 -0.62
N ILE A 68 -3.75 8.45 -0.15
CA ILE A 68 -2.81 7.37 0.21
C ILE A 68 -2.58 6.37 -0.91
N LEU A 69 -3.52 6.27 -1.85
CA LEU A 69 -3.54 5.25 -2.91
C LEU A 69 -2.24 5.15 -3.74
N PRO A 70 -1.58 6.25 -4.16
CA PRO A 70 -0.32 6.15 -4.91
C PRO A 70 0.78 5.43 -4.14
N GLU A 71 0.92 5.73 -2.85
CA GLU A 71 1.92 5.09 -1.99
C GLU A 71 1.55 3.62 -1.75
N VAL A 72 0.29 3.35 -1.41
CA VAL A 72 -0.20 2.00 -1.14
C VAL A 72 0.05 1.07 -2.32
N LEU A 73 -0.19 1.54 -3.56
CA LEU A 73 0.08 0.74 -4.76
C LEU A 73 1.58 0.61 -5.05
N ALA A 74 2.35 1.70 -4.95
CA ALA A 74 3.78 1.68 -5.25
C ALA A 74 4.60 0.84 -4.26
N THR A 75 4.23 0.87 -2.98
CA THR A 75 4.97 0.20 -1.91
C THR A 75 4.33 -1.11 -1.46
N SER A 76 3.14 -1.43 -1.97
CA SER A 76 2.33 -2.56 -1.53
C SER A 76 2.01 -2.45 -0.03
N CYS A 77 1.43 -1.30 0.35
CA CYS A 77 0.95 -1.02 1.71
C CYS A 77 2.06 -1.03 2.78
N ALA A 78 3.25 -0.49 2.48
CA ALA A 78 4.39 -0.54 3.41
C ALA A 78 4.09 0.16 4.76
N LYS A 79 3.30 1.25 4.73
CA LYS A 79 2.90 2.04 5.92
C LYS A 79 1.56 1.61 6.53
N CYS A 80 1.00 0.50 6.09
CA CYS A 80 -0.28 0.03 6.58
C CYS A 80 -0.12 -0.76 7.88
N SER A 81 -1.05 -0.55 8.82
CA SER A 81 -1.24 -1.45 9.96
C SER A 81 -1.60 -2.87 9.49
N PRO A 82 -1.47 -3.90 10.33
CA PRO A 82 -1.89 -5.25 9.98
C PRO A 82 -3.36 -5.33 9.54
N GLY A 83 -4.27 -4.64 10.24
CA GLY A 83 -5.69 -4.58 9.87
C GLY A 83 -5.91 -3.94 8.49
N LEU A 84 -5.24 -2.80 8.23
CA LEU A 84 -5.35 -2.12 6.95
C LEU A 84 -4.76 -2.95 5.79
N LYS A 85 -3.70 -3.74 6.03
CA LYS A 85 -3.17 -4.66 5.01
C LYS A 85 -4.21 -5.69 4.58
N THR A 86 -4.89 -6.33 5.52
CA THR A 86 -5.97 -7.29 5.24
C THR A 86 -7.11 -6.64 4.44
N ILE A 87 -7.49 -5.43 4.82
CA ILE A 87 -8.50 -4.64 4.09
C ILE A 87 -8.06 -4.37 2.65
N VAL A 88 -6.82 -3.93 2.45
CA VAL A 88 -6.28 -3.62 1.12
C VAL A 88 -6.18 -4.88 0.26
N GLN A 89 -5.70 -6.01 0.81
CA GLN A 89 -5.69 -7.30 0.11
C GLN A 89 -7.10 -7.68 -0.35
N LYS A 90 -8.08 -7.71 0.58
CA LYS A 90 -9.48 -8.05 0.27
C LYS A 90 -10.07 -7.11 -0.79
N THR A 91 -9.80 -5.81 -0.68
CA THR A 91 -10.31 -4.80 -1.61
C THR A 91 -9.77 -5.02 -3.01
N ILE A 92 -8.45 -5.18 -3.15
CA ILE A 92 -7.81 -5.36 -4.46
C ILE A 92 -8.23 -6.68 -5.09
N THR A 93 -8.21 -7.79 -4.35
CA THR A 93 -8.66 -9.10 -4.87
C THR A 93 -10.12 -9.05 -5.30
N THR A 94 -11.00 -8.43 -4.49
CA THR A 94 -12.42 -8.29 -4.87
C THR A 94 -12.60 -7.44 -6.13
N MET A 95 -11.81 -6.38 -6.29
CA MET A 95 -11.84 -5.57 -7.51
C MET A 95 -11.31 -6.35 -8.72
N GLN A 96 -10.24 -7.11 -8.58
CA GLN A 96 -9.71 -7.95 -9.66
C GLN A 96 -10.73 -9.01 -10.12
N ASP A 97 -11.44 -9.63 -9.17
CA ASP A 97 -12.37 -10.72 -9.46
C ASP A 97 -13.72 -10.22 -9.99
N LYS A 98 -14.30 -9.20 -9.36
CA LYS A 98 -15.67 -8.74 -9.64
C LYS A 98 -15.76 -7.52 -10.53
N TYR A 99 -14.71 -6.71 -10.56
CA TYR A 99 -14.71 -5.39 -11.20
C TYR A 99 -13.41 -5.12 -11.98
N PRO A 100 -12.98 -6.05 -12.88
CA PRO A 100 -11.67 -5.98 -13.52
C PRO A 100 -11.48 -4.69 -14.33
N ASP A 101 -12.54 -4.18 -14.98
CA ASP A 101 -12.49 -2.92 -15.73
C ASP A 101 -12.21 -1.73 -14.82
N GLN A 102 -12.87 -1.67 -13.66
CA GLN A 102 -12.69 -0.64 -12.65
C GLN A 102 -11.29 -0.71 -12.04
N TRP A 103 -10.79 -1.92 -11.75
CA TRP A 103 -9.41 -2.12 -11.30
C TRP A 103 -8.42 -1.63 -12.35
N GLN A 104 -8.66 -1.93 -13.62
CA GLN A 104 -7.80 -1.53 -14.73
C GLN A 104 -7.71 -0.01 -14.88
N LEU A 105 -8.80 0.72 -14.63
CA LEU A 105 -8.80 2.18 -14.59
C LEU A 105 -7.90 2.73 -13.48
N VAL A 106 -7.93 2.12 -12.29
CA VAL A 106 -7.09 2.51 -11.15
C VAL A 106 -5.62 2.25 -11.47
N VAL A 107 -5.27 1.06 -11.95
CA VAL A 107 -3.86 0.75 -12.23
C VAL A 107 -3.33 1.60 -13.38
N ASN A 108 -4.11 1.87 -14.43
CA ASN A 108 -3.67 2.77 -15.50
C ASN A 108 -3.40 4.20 -15.02
N LYS A 109 -4.07 4.65 -13.94
CA LYS A 109 -3.83 5.97 -13.35
C LYS A 109 -2.52 6.02 -12.55
N TYR A 110 -2.21 4.96 -11.79
CA TYR A 110 -1.14 5.01 -10.78
C TYR A 110 0.10 4.19 -11.12
N ASP A 111 -0.04 3.14 -11.94
CA ASP A 111 1.06 2.30 -12.41
C ASP A 111 0.84 1.87 -13.88
N PRO A 112 0.83 2.84 -14.83
CA PRO A 112 0.58 2.56 -16.25
C PRO A 112 1.65 1.65 -16.87
N LYS A 113 2.85 1.62 -16.31
CA LYS A 113 3.98 0.80 -16.78
C LYS A 113 4.07 -0.56 -16.08
N ARG A 114 3.21 -0.84 -15.10
CA ARG A 114 3.20 -2.08 -14.30
C ARG A 114 4.51 -2.32 -13.54
N GLU A 115 5.19 -1.25 -13.13
CA GLU A 115 6.46 -1.31 -12.38
C GLU A 115 6.26 -1.93 -10.99
N HIS A 116 5.07 -1.82 -10.41
CA HIS A 116 4.75 -2.32 -9.07
C HIS A 116 3.96 -3.64 -9.08
N ALA A 117 3.54 -4.12 -10.25
CA ALA A 117 2.64 -5.27 -10.39
C ALA A 117 3.15 -6.53 -9.69
N LYS A 118 4.42 -6.92 -9.91
CA LYS A 118 5.00 -8.13 -9.29
C LYS A 118 5.02 -8.06 -7.76
N LYS A 119 5.35 -6.89 -7.21
CA LYS A 119 5.40 -6.68 -5.76
C LYS A 119 3.99 -6.70 -5.17
N LEU A 120 3.04 -6.07 -5.86
CA LEU A 120 1.65 -6.08 -5.48
C LEU A 120 1.07 -7.51 -5.50
N GLU A 121 1.34 -8.29 -6.55
CA GLU A 121 0.92 -9.70 -6.62
C GLU A 121 1.50 -10.54 -5.49
N ALA A 122 2.77 -10.34 -5.11
CA ALA A 122 3.36 -11.03 -3.97
C ALA A 122 2.68 -10.65 -2.65
N PHE A 123 2.33 -9.37 -2.48
CA PHE A 123 1.56 -8.89 -1.33
C PHE A 123 0.15 -9.50 -1.25
N LEU A 124 -0.51 -9.75 -2.38
CA LEU A 124 -1.85 -10.35 -2.41
C LEU A 124 -1.86 -11.86 -2.13
N LYS A 125 -0.71 -12.54 -2.28
CA LYS A 125 -0.56 -13.99 -2.06
C LYS A 125 -0.01 -14.35 -0.67
N ALA A 126 0.37 -13.34 0.11
CA ALA A 126 0.92 -13.48 1.47
C ALA A 126 -0.20 -13.59 2.50
#